data_AF-A0A183BE22-F1
#
_entry.id   AF-A0A183BE22-F1
#
_cell.length_a   1.000
_cell.length_b   1.000
_cell.length_c   1.000
_cell.angle_alpha   90.00
_cell.angle_beta   90.00
_cell.angle_gamma   90.00
#
_symmetry.space_group_name_H-M   'P 1'
#
loop_
_entity.id
_entity.type
_entity.pdbx_description
1 polymer ?
#
loop_
_entity_poly.entity_id
_entity_poly.type
_entity_poly.pdbx_seq_one_letter_code
_entity_poly.pdbx_strand_id
1 'polypeptide(L)'
;MTDFSDVVVVSSEEESDSKLAGSERSNSEAAGPFKRLNVLLRAGHNDPRMLLVRLFGIEESSLPNDPLQLWGLLLTLLAEPTPRRRLRRINTLDKVIELLNTCKSILVVTGAGISVSCGIPDFRSRDGVYARLSKDYPDLSSPQAMFDMAYFVQNPSPFFKFAKVSFFFIDTLS
;
A
#
# COMPACT_ATOMS: atom_id res chain seq x y z
N MET A 1 -15.65 -33.96 10.48
CA MET A 1 -15.68 -32.48 10.59
C MET A 1 -14.26 -32.08 10.89
N THR A 2 -13.44 -31.89 9.85
CA THR A 2 -12.00 -31.68 9.99
C THR A 2 -11.74 -30.25 10.44
N ASP A 3 -10.98 -30.14 11.53
CA ASP A 3 -10.57 -28.91 12.18
C ASP A 3 -9.66 -28.08 11.24
N PHE A 4 -9.87 -26.77 11.18
CA PHE A 4 -9.18 -25.84 10.26
C PHE A 4 -7.88 -25.27 10.86
N SER A 5 -7.41 -25.84 11.96
CA SER A 5 -6.20 -25.45 12.70
C SER A 5 -4.88 -25.78 11.97
N ASP A 6 -4.90 -26.53 10.86
CA ASP A 6 -3.69 -26.99 10.15
C ASP A 6 -3.35 -26.24 8.84
N VAL A 7 -3.92 -25.06 8.58
CA VAL A 7 -3.54 -24.25 7.41
C VAL A 7 -2.68 -23.06 7.82
N VAL A 8 -1.38 -23.35 7.88
CA VAL A 8 -0.22 -22.46 7.68
C VAL A 8 0.11 -21.51 8.84
N VAL A 9 0.61 -22.10 9.92
CA VAL A 9 1.65 -21.47 10.74
C VAL A 9 3.00 -21.79 10.11
N VAL A 10 3.58 -20.87 9.32
CA VAL A 10 5.01 -20.97 8.97
C VAL A 10 5.82 -20.44 10.15
N SER A 11 6.03 -21.32 11.13
CA SER A 11 7.04 -21.14 12.17
C SER A 11 8.45 -21.28 11.59
N SER A 12 9.39 -20.65 12.27
CA SER A 12 10.78 -20.46 11.83
C SER A 12 11.59 -21.72 12.08
N GLU A 13 12.33 -22.18 11.07
CA GLU A 13 13.46 -23.08 11.27
C GLU A 13 14.75 -22.30 10.99
N GLU A 14 15.63 -22.31 11.99
CA GLU A 14 17.04 -21.98 11.84
C GLU A 14 17.73 -23.14 11.11
N GLU A 15 18.52 -22.87 10.08
CA GLU A 15 19.70 -23.70 9.86
C GLU A 15 20.79 -22.99 9.05
N SER A 16 22.00 -23.16 9.58
CA SER A 16 23.31 -22.76 9.09
C SER A 16 23.76 -23.55 7.86
N ASP A 17 24.62 -22.90 7.05
CA ASP A 17 25.25 -23.41 5.82
C ASP A 17 25.82 -24.84 5.90
N SER A 18 25.54 -25.69 4.89
CA SER A 18 26.57 -26.27 3.99
C SER A 18 26.02 -27.17 2.87
N LYS A 19 26.57 -26.93 1.65
CA LYS A 19 26.62 -27.69 0.39
C LYS A 19 26.00 -29.11 0.32
N LEU A 20 25.12 -29.36 -0.67
CA LEU A 20 25.38 -30.27 -1.81
C LEU A 20 24.29 -30.14 -2.91
N ALA A 21 24.71 -30.35 -4.15
CA ALA A 21 23.90 -30.26 -5.36
C ALA A 21 22.85 -31.38 -5.47
N GLY A 22 21.66 -31.05 -5.95
CA GLY A 22 20.70 -32.05 -6.43
C GLY A 22 19.24 -31.60 -6.39
N SER A 23 18.74 -31.10 -7.52
CA SER A 23 17.33 -31.18 -7.95
C SER A 23 16.23 -30.89 -6.92
N GLU A 24 15.82 -29.62 -6.80
CA GLU A 24 14.42 -29.23 -6.53
C GLU A 24 14.25 -27.72 -6.84
N ARG A 25 14.21 -27.40 -8.15
CA ARG A 25 13.85 -26.06 -8.66
C ARG A 25 12.54 -26.15 -9.46
N SER A 26 11.42 -26.22 -8.76
CA SER A 26 10.09 -25.76 -9.20
C SER A 26 9.16 -25.97 -8.01
N ASN A 27 8.57 -24.97 -7.37
CA ASN A 27 7.26 -24.45 -7.78
C ASN A 27 6.80 -23.30 -6.83
N SER A 28 7.69 -22.38 -6.44
CA SER A 28 7.31 -21.21 -5.62
C SER A 28 7.13 -19.92 -6.44
N GLU A 29 6.92 -20.04 -7.76
CA GLU A 29 6.52 -18.91 -8.59
C GLU A 29 5.06 -18.57 -8.30
N ALA A 30 4.88 -17.48 -7.55
CA ALA A 30 3.69 -16.62 -7.48
C ALA A 30 2.40 -17.30 -7.98
N ALA A 31 1.69 -17.99 -7.09
CA ALA A 31 0.34 -18.42 -7.40
C ALA A 31 -0.53 -17.18 -7.63
N GLY A 32 -0.77 -16.84 -8.90
CA GLY A 32 -1.64 -15.74 -9.30
C GLY A 32 -3.07 -15.91 -8.74
N PRO A 33 -3.89 -14.86 -8.78
CA PRO A 33 -5.22 -14.85 -8.17
C PRO A 33 -6.09 -16.01 -8.63
N PHE A 34 -6.03 -16.36 -9.93
CA PHE A 34 -6.75 -17.50 -10.49
C PHE A 34 -6.25 -18.86 -9.97
N LYS A 35 -4.95 -19.02 -9.70
CA LYS A 35 -4.42 -20.26 -9.12
C LYS A 35 -4.87 -20.40 -7.67
N ARG A 36 -4.85 -19.31 -6.89
CA ARG A 36 -5.38 -19.28 -5.51
C ARG A 36 -6.87 -19.58 -5.48
N LEU A 37 -7.65 -18.96 -6.37
CA LEU A 37 -9.07 -19.22 -6.50
C LEU A 37 -9.37 -20.67 -6.89
N ASN A 38 -8.64 -21.23 -7.86
CA ASN A 38 -8.84 -22.61 -8.29
C ASN A 38 -8.53 -23.62 -7.16
N VAL A 39 -7.56 -23.31 -6.29
CA VAL A 39 -7.31 -24.10 -5.07
C VAL A 39 -8.51 -24.07 -4.13
N LEU A 40 -9.12 -22.90 -3.90
CA LEU A 40 -10.30 -22.75 -3.04
C LEU A 40 -11.53 -23.50 -3.60
N LEU A 41 -11.77 -23.39 -4.91
CA LEU A 41 -12.87 -24.09 -5.57
C LEU A 41 -12.69 -25.62 -5.51
N ARG A 42 -11.46 -26.12 -5.71
CA ARG A 42 -11.14 -27.55 -5.58
C ARG A 42 -11.28 -28.07 -4.15
N ALA A 43 -11.04 -27.22 -3.16
CA ALA A 43 -11.30 -27.53 -1.75
C ALA A 43 -12.80 -27.51 -1.38
N GLY A 44 -13.69 -27.20 -2.33
CA GLY A 44 -15.13 -27.15 -2.12
C GLY A 44 -15.66 -25.81 -1.64
N HIS A 45 -14.82 -24.77 -1.57
CA HIS A 45 -15.25 -23.43 -1.20
C HIS A 45 -15.77 -22.66 -2.42
N ASN A 46 -17.05 -22.87 -2.72
CA ASN A 46 -17.73 -22.29 -3.89
C ASN A 46 -18.60 -21.07 -3.56
N ASP A 47 -18.65 -20.64 -2.29
CA ASP A 47 -19.42 -19.48 -1.85
C ASP A 47 -18.49 -18.26 -1.67
N PRO A 48 -18.53 -17.27 -2.59
CA PRO A 48 -17.67 -16.10 -2.51
C PRO A 48 -18.02 -15.21 -1.32
N ARG A 49 -19.29 -15.18 -0.87
CA ARG A 49 -19.71 -14.36 0.27
C ARG A 49 -19.07 -14.87 1.55
N MET A 50 -19.14 -16.18 1.77
CA MET A 50 -18.50 -16.85 2.91
C MET A 50 -16.97 -16.65 2.88
N LEU A 51 -16.34 -16.79 1.71
CA LEU A 51 -14.91 -16.56 1.55
C LEU A 51 -14.49 -15.13 1.87
N LEU A 52 -15.26 -14.12 1.45
CA LEU A 52 -15.00 -12.71 1.73
C LEU A 52 -15.08 -12.39 3.23
N VAL A 53 -16.11 -12.90 3.92
CA VAL A 53 -16.26 -12.71 5.37
C VAL A 53 -15.16 -13.44 6.14
N ARG A 54 -14.87 -14.71 5.80
CA ARG A 54 -13.94 -15.54 6.59
C ARG A 54 -12.46 -15.27 6.31
N LEU A 55 -12.07 -15.04 5.05
CA LEU A 55 -10.66 -14.82 4.71
C LEU A 55 -10.22 -13.36 4.86
N PHE A 56 -11.12 -12.42 4.57
CA PHE A 56 -10.80 -10.99 4.56
C PHE A 56 -11.48 -10.20 5.69
N GLY A 57 -12.33 -10.84 6.51
CA GLY A 57 -12.95 -10.21 7.66
C GLY A 57 -13.96 -9.11 7.28
N ILE A 58 -14.52 -9.15 6.07
CA ILE A 58 -15.44 -8.12 5.58
C ILE A 58 -16.80 -8.29 6.25
N GLU A 59 -17.40 -7.20 6.73
CA GLU A 59 -18.73 -7.22 7.33
C GLU A 59 -19.79 -7.61 6.29
N GLU A 60 -20.68 -8.52 6.66
CA GLU A 60 -21.68 -9.08 5.75
C GLU A 60 -22.67 -8.01 5.21
N SER A 61 -22.94 -6.97 5.99
CA SER A 61 -23.77 -5.82 5.62
C SER A 61 -23.18 -4.96 4.49
N SER A 62 -21.85 -4.97 4.34
CA SER A 62 -21.12 -4.18 3.35
C SER A 62 -20.96 -4.89 1.99
N LEU A 63 -21.33 -6.17 1.93
CA LEU A 63 -21.15 -7.00 0.74
C LEU A 63 -22.25 -6.78 -0.30
N PRO A 64 -21.88 -6.64 -1.59
CA PRO A 64 -22.86 -6.62 -2.68
C PRO A 64 -23.74 -7.88 -2.69
N ASN A 65 -24.99 -7.73 -3.12
CA ASN A 65 -25.91 -8.87 -3.27
C ASN A 65 -25.73 -9.58 -4.63
N ASP A 66 -25.09 -8.93 -5.60
CA ASP A 66 -24.85 -9.47 -6.94
C ASP A 66 -23.68 -10.48 -6.94
N PRO A 67 -23.90 -11.75 -7.35
CA PRO A 67 -22.86 -12.78 -7.39
C PRO A 67 -21.63 -12.38 -8.22
N LEU A 68 -21.79 -11.65 -9.32
CA LEU A 68 -20.67 -11.23 -10.17
C LEU A 68 -19.76 -10.23 -9.45
N GLN A 69 -20.35 -9.31 -8.67
CA GLN A 69 -19.60 -8.35 -7.87
C GLN A 69 -18.87 -9.02 -6.71
N LEU A 70 -19.47 -10.05 -6.09
CA LEU A 70 -18.82 -10.84 -5.04
C LEU A 70 -17.58 -11.58 -5.59
N TRP A 71 -17.71 -12.24 -6.75
CA TRP A 71 -16.57 -12.88 -7.40
C TRP A 71 -15.51 -11.88 -7.86
N GLY A 72 -15.92 -10.73 -8.39
CA GLY A 72 -15.01 -9.64 -8.76
C GLY A 72 -14.23 -9.11 -7.56
N LEU A 73 -14.90 -8.83 -6.44
CA LEU A 73 -14.27 -8.37 -5.20
C LEU A 73 -13.30 -9.43 -4.65
N LEU A 74 -13.71 -10.70 -4.62
CA LEU A 74 -12.86 -11.79 -4.17
C LEU A 74 -11.61 -11.93 -5.05
N LEU A 75 -11.75 -11.82 -6.37
CA LEU A 75 -10.61 -11.85 -7.28
C LEU A 75 -9.69 -10.65 -7.07
N THR A 76 -10.21 -9.45 -6.87
CA THR A 76 -9.42 -8.26 -6.57
C THR A 76 -8.60 -8.45 -5.30
N LEU A 77 -9.23 -8.94 -4.22
CA LEU A 77 -8.56 -9.17 -2.94
C LEU A 77 -7.56 -10.33 -3.00
N LEU A 78 -7.86 -11.40 -3.74
CA LEU A 78 -6.91 -12.49 -3.99
C LEU A 78 -5.74 -12.05 -4.90
N ALA A 79 -5.97 -11.05 -5.76
CA ALA A 79 -4.98 -10.43 -6.63
C ALA A 79 -4.13 -9.40 -5.90
N GLU A 80 -4.49 -9.00 -4.68
CA GLU A 80 -3.66 -8.08 -3.91
C GLU A 80 -2.25 -8.67 -3.77
N PRO A 81 -1.23 -7.92 -4.20
CA PRO A 81 0.14 -8.36 -4.05
C PRO A 81 0.40 -8.51 -2.57
N THR A 82 0.80 -9.72 -2.15
CA THR A 82 1.14 -9.98 -0.76
C THR A 82 2.17 -8.94 -0.30
N PRO A 83 1.91 -8.20 0.78
CA PRO A 83 2.79 -7.12 1.20
C PRO A 83 4.20 -7.65 1.40
N ARG A 84 5.19 -6.91 0.91
CA ARG A 84 6.59 -7.32 1.00
C ARG A 84 6.99 -7.47 2.47
N ARG A 85 7.35 -8.69 2.89
CA ARG A 85 7.88 -8.93 4.24
C ARG A 85 9.24 -8.23 4.40
N ARG A 86 9.46 -7.62 5.57
CA ARG A 86 10.74 -7.00 5.92
C ARG A 86 11.86 -8.05 5.89
N LEU A 87 12.95 -7.75 5.19
CA LEU A 87 14.15 -8.58 5.16
C LEU A 87 14.91 -8.46 6.49
N ARG A 88 14.87 -9.51 7.33
CA ARG A 88 15.53 -9.51 8.65
C ARG A 88 17.05 -9.32 8.61
N ARG A 89 17.69 -9.57 7.46
CA ARG A 89 19.14 -9.44 7.27
C ARG A 89 19.64 -8.00 7.07
N ILE A 90 18.76 -7.04 6.75
CA ILE A 90 19.13 -5.64 6.54
C ILE A 90 18.48 -4.80 7.64
N ASN A 91 19.23 -4.53 8.70
CA ASN A 91 18.75 -3.75 9.86
C ASN A 91 19.69 -2.65 10.32
N THR A 92 20.94 -2.60 9.82
CA THR A 92 21.95 -1.64 10.27
C THR A 92 22.20 -0.56 9.23
N LEU A 93 22.68 0.60 9.68
CA LEU A 93 23.04 1.71 8.80
C LEU A 93 24.19 1.31 7.85
N ASP A 94 25.17 0.54 8.33
CA ASP A 94 26.29 0.07 7.51
C ASP A 94 25.81 -0.74 6.30
N LYS A 95 24.76 -1.57 6.49
CA LYS A 95 24.16 -2.32 5.38
C LYS A 95 23.45 -1.44 4.37
N VAL A 96 22.88 -0.31 4.80
CA VAL A 96 22.31 0.67 3.88
C VAL A 96 23.41 1.31 3.03
N ILE A 97 24.53 1.70 3.65
CA ILE A 97 25.67 2.30 2.94
C ILE A 97 26.27 1.30 1.93
N GLU A 98 26.44 0.03 2.35
CA GLU A 98 26.89 -1.04 1.46
C GLU A 98 25.95 -1.23 0.26
N LEU A 99 24.64 -1.25 0.48
CA LEU A 99 23.65 -1.37 -0.59
C LEU A 99 23.69 -0.17 -1.54
N LEU A 100 23.83 1.05 -1.02
CA LEU A 100 23.95 2.26 -1.85
C LEU A 100 25.20 2.24 -2.74
N ASN A 101 26.32 1.69 -2.25
CA ASN A 101 27.56 1.60 -3.02
C ASN A 101 27.59 0.43 -4.01
N THR A 102 26.90 -0.67 -3.71
CA THR A 102 26.94 -1.90 -4.52
C THR A 102 25.82 -1.98 -5.57
N CYS A 103 24.65 -1.39 -5.30
CA CYS A 103 23.51 -1.43 -6.21
C CYS A 103 23.69 -0.46 -7.38
N LYS A 104 23.50 -0.95 -8.61
CA LYS A 104 23.56 -0.14 -9.84
C LYS A 104 22.21 0.40 -10.29
N SER A 105 21.12 -0.16 -9.75
CA SER A 105 19.75 0.19 -10.13
C SER A 105 18.95 0.52 -8.88
N ILE A 106 18.86 1.81 -8.57
CA ILE A 106 18.20 2.33 -7.37
C ILE A 106 16.95 3.07 -7.81
N LEU A 107 15.79 2.60 -7.35
CA LEU A 107 14.53 3.34 -7.47
C LEU A 107 14.38 4.25 -6.26
N VAL A 108 14.32 5.56 -6.50
CA VAL A 108 14.05 6.54 -5.45
C VAL A 108 12.59 6.97 -5.55
N VAL A 109 11.80 6.67 -4.52
CA VAL A 109 10.42 7.14 -4.39
C VAL A 109 10.41 8.29 -3.39
N THR A 110 10.11 9.50 -3.87
CA THR A 110 10.11 10.71 -3.05
C THR A 110 8.69 11.26 -2.89
N GLY A 111 8.49 12.05 -1.83
CA GLY A 111 7.28 12.84 -1.62
C GLY A 111 7.65 14.26 -1.17
N ALA A 112 6.66 15.07 -0.80
CA ALA A 112 6.84 16.50 -0.46
C ALA A 112 7.89 16.78 0.65
N GLY A 113 8.27 15.77 1.45
CA GLY A 113 9.29 15.91 2.49
C GLY A 113 10.68 16.29 1.98
N ILE A 114 11.04 15.95 0.74
CA ILE A 114 12.38 16.28 0.20
C ILE A 114 12.57 17.77 -0.08
N SER A 115 11.48 18.53 -0.22
CA SER A 115 11.51 19.96 -0.58
C SER A 115 11.32 20.88 0.62
N VAL A 116 11.10 20.34 1.83
CA VAL A 116 10.91 21.14 3.06
C VAL A 116 12.14 21.97 3.39
N SER A 117 13.33 21.40 3.19
CA SER A 117 14.59 22.13 3.38
C SER A 117 14.81 23.26 2.38
N CYS A 118 14.09 23.25 1.25
CA CYS A 118 14.13 24.30 0.23
C CYS A 118 13.09 25.41 0.49
N GLY A 119 12.41 25.38 1.65
CA GLY A 119 11.41 26.37 2.03
C GLY A 119 10.00 26.10 1.51
N ILE A 120 9.79 25.02 0.75
CA ILE A 120 8.45 24.60 0.31
C ILE A 120 7.79 23.83 1.44
N PRO A 121 6.74 24.35 2.09
CA PRO A 121 6.09 23.69 3.21
C PRO A 121 5.46 22.37 2.74
N ASP A 122 5.65 21.31 3.50
CA ASP A 122 4.94 20.06 3.26
C ASP A 122 3.47 20.19 3.68
N PHE A 123 2.68 19.20 3.28
CA PHE A 123 1.26 19.20 3.56
C PHE A 123 0.93 18.89 5.02
N ARG A 124 1.72 18.01 5.67
CA ARG A 124 1.28 17.29 6.87
C ARG A 124 1.98 17.70 8.17
N SER A 125 3.06 18.48 8.11
CA SER A 125 3.75 18.93 9.33
C SER A 125 2.91 19.94 10.12
N ARG A 126 3.32 20.18 11.37
CA ARG A 126 2.64 21.09 12.33
C ARG A 126 2.42 22.50 11.76
N ASP A 127 3.39 23.00 10.99
CA ASP A 127 3.31 24.30 10.29
C ASP A 127 3.02 24.17 8.79
N GLY A 128 2.62 22.97 8.37
CA GLY A 128 2.34 22.62 6.99
C GLY A 128 1.07 23.27 6.44
N VAL A 129 0.85 23.06 5.16
CA VAL A 129 -0.24 23.65 4.38
C VAL A 129 -1.61 23.38 5.02
N TYR A 130 -1.84 22.16 5.52
CA TYR A 130 -3.11 21.76 6.14
C TYR A 130 -3.43 22.53 7.43
N ALA A 131 -2.42 22.91 8.23
CA ALA A 131 -2.61 23.67 9.47
C ALA A 131 -3.00 25.13 9.20
N ARG A 132 -2.61 25.69 8.04
CA ARG A 132 -3.02 27.03 7.60
C ARG A 132 -4.40 27.02 6.96
N LEU A 133 -4.66 26.04 6.09
CA LEU A 133 -5.95 25.87 5.42
C LEU A 133 -7.10 25.63 6.39
N SER A 134 -6.92 24.82 7.42
CA SER A 134 -7.95 24.59 8.45
C SER A 134 -8.31 25.83 9.25
N LYS A 135 -7.38 26.79 9.39
CA LYS A 135 -7.64 28.09 10.04
C LYS A 135 -8.35 29.07 9.12
N ASP A 136 -7.92 29.12 7.86
CA ASP A 136 -8.44 30.08 6.88
C ASP A 136 -9.78 29.63 6.27
N TYR A 137 -10.05 28.33 6.26
CA TYR A 137 -11.22 27.71 5.63
C TYR A 137 -11.75 26.57 6.51
N PRO A 138 -12.50 26.91 7.58
CA PRO A 138 -13.08 25.92 8.49
C PRO A 138 -14.12 25.01 7.82
N ASP A 139 -14.65 25.41 6.66
CA ASP A 139 -15.66 24.67 5.89
C ASP A 139 -15.07 23.47 5.12
N LEU A 140 -13.74 23.30 5.08
CA LEU A 140 -13.14 22.09 4.50
C LEU A 140 -13.36 20.89 5.43
N SER A 141 -14.12 19.91 4.96
CA SER A 141 -14.33 18.63 5.66
C SER A 141 -13.01 17.87 5.91
N SER A 142 -12.04 18.01 5.02
CA SER A 142 -10.67 17.55 5.22
C SER A 142 -9.69 18.41 4.42
N PRO A 143 -8.42 18.50 4.82
CA PRO A 143 -7.42 19.24 4.06
C PRO A 143 -7.14 18.67 2.67
N GLN A 144 -7.55 17.42 2.42
CA GLN A 144 -7.44 16.76 1.11
C GLN A 144 -8.53 17.24 0.15
N ALA A 145 -9.66 17.75 0.66
CA ALA A 145 -10.76 18.25 -0.14
C ALA A 145 -10.37 19.46 -1.01
N MET A 146 -9.28 20.17 -0.69
CA MET A 146 -8.73 21.20 -1.58
C MET A 146 -8.34 20.68 -2.97
N PHE A 147 -8.09 19.37 -3.10
CA PHE A 147 -7.75 18.70 -4.35
C PHE A 147 -8.94 17.95 -4.96
N ASP A 148 -10.12 17.99 -4.32
CA ASP A 148 -11.33 17.41 -4.89
C ASP A 148 -11.87 18.31 -5.99
N MET A 149 -12.14 17.73 -7.15
CA MET A 149 -12.70 18.44 -8.31
C MET A 149 -14.07 19.06 -7.97
N ALA A 150 -14.92 18.34 -7.23
CA ALA A 150 -16.26 18.83 -6.89
C ALA A 150 -16.19 20.06 -5.99
N TYR A 151 -15.22 20.08 -5.07
CA TYR A 151 -14.95 21.22 -4.19
C TYR A 151 -14.29 22.37 -4.95
N PHE A 152 -13.35 22.08 -5.84
CA PHE A 152 -12.66 23.10 -6.65
C PHE A 152 -13.63 23.91 -7.52
N VAL A 153 -14.62 23.25 -8.13
CA VAL A 153 -15.66 23.94 -8.92
C VAL A 153 -16.55 24.83 -8.06
N GLN A 154 -16.83 24.45 -6.81
CA GLN A 154 -17.64 25.24 -5.89
C GLN A 154 -16.87 26.42 -5.30
N ASN A 155 -15.63 26.20 -4.88
CA ASN A 155 -14.76 27.24 -4.33
C ASN A 155 -13.29 26.97 -4.66
N PRO A 156 -12.73 27.61 -5.70
CA PRO A 156 -11.34 27.39 -6.09
C PRO A 156 -10.33 28.19 -5.23
N SER A 157 -10.80 29.07 -4.35
CA SER A 157 -9.94 29.98 -3.57
C SER A 157 -8.86 29.25 -2.73
N PRO A 158 -9.16 28.15 -2.03
CA PRO A 158 -8.17 27.42 -1.25
C PRO A 158 -7.03 26.85 -2.11
N PHE A 159 -7.35 26.35 -3.31
CA PHE A 159 -6.38 25.83 -4.25
C PHE A 159 -5.46 26.95 -4.78
N PHE A 160 -6.02 28.09 -5.22
CA PHE A 160 -5.21 29.18 -5.74
C PHE A 160 -4.33 29.85 -4.66
N LYS A 161 -4.81 29.93 -3.42
CA LYS A 161 -4.01 30.41 -2.29
C LYS A 161 -2.81 29.50 -2.04
N PHE A 162 -3.01 28.19 -2.11
CA PHE A 162 -1.92 27.22 -2.03
C PHE A 162 -0.97 27.29 -3.24
N ALA A 163 -1.49 27.34 -4.46
CA ALA A 163 -0.70 27.41 -5.69
C ALA A 163 0.21 28.64 -5.71
N LYS A 164 -0.29 29.79 -5.24
CA LYS A 164 0.50 31.03 -5.13
C LYS A 164 1.71 30.87 -4.21
N VAL A 165 1.54 30.23 -3.05
CA VAL A 165 2.64 29.98 -2.10
C VAL A 165 3.67 29.03 -2.72
N SER A 166 3.22 27.95 -3.37
CA SER A 166 4.13 26.96 -3.96
C SER A 166 4.90 27.52 -5.16
N PHE A 167 4.25 28.33 -5.99
CA PHE A 167 4.86 28.90 -7.20
C PHE A 167 5.89 30.00 -6.88
N PHE A 168 5.60 30.85 -5.89
CA PHE A 168 6.51 31.93 -5.49
C PHE A 168 7.87 31.42 -4.96
N PHE A 169 7.90 30.24 -4.34
CA PHE A 169 9.14 29.61 -3.87
C PHE A 169 10.00 29.04 -5.02
N ILE A 170 9.39 28.64 -6.15
CA ILE A 170 10.13 28.12 -7.30
C ILE A 170 10.93 29.24 -7.98
N ASP A 171 10.36 30.44 -8.10
CA ASP A 171 11.02 31.59 -8.71
C ASP A 171 12.18 32.16 -7.86
N THR A 172 12.19 31.92 -6.55
CA THR A 172 13.25 32.41 -5.64
C THR A 172 14.51 31.51 -5.64
N LEU A 173 14.41 30.33 -6.26
CA LEU A 173 15.50 29.34 -6.34
C LEU A 173 16.22 29.33 -7.70
N SER A 174 15.84 30.23 -8.64
CA SER A 174 16.52 30.45 -9.93
C SER A 174 17.35 31.73 -9.92
#